data_AF-A0A516SAI4-F1
#
_entry.id   AF-A0A516SAI4-F1
#
_cell.length_a   1.000
_cell.length_b   1.000
_cell.length_c   1.000
_cell.angle_alpha   90.00
_cell.angle_beta   90.00
_cell.angle_gamma   90.00
#
_symmetry.space_group_name_H-M   'P 1'
#
loop_
_entity.id
_entity.type
_entity.pdbx_description
1 polymer ?
#
loop_
_entity_poly.entity_id
_entity_poly.type
_entity_poly.pdbx_seq_one_letter_code
_entity_poly.pdbx_strand_id
1 'polypeptide(L)'
;MKYFLGLQIGSTIEGVITNRGRETMLIRDSETHCALHSTPLLQDVVLIKYGLYRYESEYRTAHNTLFPKSHFYMLGGCMRGEALWRTVRYCPECRAQHLEWCTMHACTTGLPPTRMELESLFKRHFGQKNYEYTTPPEVHRLLLEGGDVRAIKMLKTANPDVEIADLRLYATYLRKKAAYEKALLEINSIRTLP
;
A
#
# COMPACT_ATOMS: atom_id res chain seq x y z
N MET A 1 47.21 -10.58 -46.68
CA MET A 1 48.32 -11.43 -46.21
C MET A 1 49.09 -10.72 -45.10
N LYS A 2 48.83 -11.08 -43.84
CA LYS A 2 49.85 -11.31 -42.81
C LYS A 2 49.12 -11.81 -41.57
N TYR A 3 49.48 -13.03 -41.21
CA TYR A 3 48.95 -13.85 -40.14
C TYR A 3 49.44 -13.31 -38.79
N PHE A 4 48.59 -13.29 -37.78
CA PHE A 4 49.03 -13.25 -36.38
C PHE A 4 48.47 -14.48 -35.66
N LEU A 5 49.39 -15.44 -35.49
CA LEU A 5 49.40 -16.48 -34.46
C LEU A 5 49.31 -15.75 -33.11
N GLY A 6 48.43 -16.12 -32.17
CA GLY A 6 48.42 -17.41 -31.51
C GLY A 6 49.12 -17.26 -30.16
N LEU A 7 48.35 -17.17 -29.07
CA LEU A 7 48.84 -17.52 -27.74
C LEU A 7 47.64 -18.02 -26.91
N GLN A 8 47.49 -19.34 -26.87
CA GLN A 8 46.65 -20.02 -25.90
C GLN A 8 47.46 -20.14 -24.61
N ILE A 9 46.96 -19.54 -23.52
CA ILE A 9 47.45 -19.82 -22.17
C ILE A 9 46.33 -20.60 -21.48
N GLY A 10 46.51 -21.91 -21.41
CA GLY A 10 45.71 -22.78 -20.56
C GLY A 10 46.15 -22.60 -19.11
N SER A 11 45.22 -22.19 -18.26
CA SER A 11 45.36 -22.31 -16.81
C SER A 11 44.42 -23.43 -16.33
N THR A 12 45.02 -24.57 -16.04
CA THR A 12 44.38 -25.69 -15.35
C THR A 12 44.15 -25.25 -13.91
N ILE A 13 42.89 -25.01 -13.54
CA ILE A 13 42.50 -24.66 -12.17
C ILE A 13 42.13 -25.97 -11.48
N GLU A 14 43.10 -26.57 -10.79
CA GLU A 14 42.87 -27.73 -9.93
C GLU A 14 42.09 -27.31 -8.68
N GLY A 15 41.17 -28.19 -8.29
CA GLY A 15 40.08 -27.89 -7.39
C GLY A 15 40.49 -27.63 -5.94
N VAL A 16 39.75 -26.72 -5.32
CA VAL A 16 39.46 -26.79 -3.88
C VAL A 16 37.95 -26.90 -3.75
N ILE A 17 37.46 -28.14 -3.69
CA ILE A 17 36.09 -28.43 -3.26
C ILE A 17 36.09 -28.23 -1.74
N THR A 18 35.90 -26.99 -1.30
CA THR A 18 35.57 -26.76 0.10
C THR A 18 34.21 -27.39 0.34
N ASN A 19 34.13 -28.28 1.33
CA ASN A 19 32.88 -28.77 1.88
C ASN A 19 32.06 -27.56 2.34
N ARG A 20 31.23 -27.03 1.44
CA ARG A 20 30.15 -26.11 1.78
C ARG A 20 29.31 -26.88 2.77
N GLY A 21 29.46 -26.51 4.05
CA GLY A 21 28.55 -26.95 5.08
C GLY A 21 27.15 -26.85 4.51
N ARG A 22 26.40 -27.94 4.63
CA ARG A 22 24.95 -27.88 4.52
C ARG A 22 24.50 -26.88 5.59
N GLU A 23 24.53 -25.60 5.23
CA GLU A 23 23.56 -24.64 5.73
C GLU A 23 22.25 -25.35 5.48
N THR A 24 21.70 -25.90 6.56
CA THR A 24 20.30 -26.25 6.65
C THR A 24 19.59 -25.01 6.15
N MET A 25 19.17 -25.09 4.88
CA MET A 25 18.30 -24.15 4.22
C MET A 25 17.00 -24.29 4.99
N LEU A 26 16.96 -23.67 6.17
CA LEU A 26 15.75 -23.43 6.93
C LEU A 26 14.82 -22.84 5.89
N ILE A 27 13.78 -23.60 5.55
CA ILE A 27 12.75 -23.18 4.63
C ILE A 27 12.25 -21.87 5.22
N ARG A 28 12.77 -20.74 4.70
CA ARG A 28 12.44 -19.43 5.24
C ARG A 28 10.98 -19.26 4.91
N ASP A 29 10.17 -19.20 5.95
CA ASP A 29 8.75 -19.02 5.82
C ASP A 29 8.51 -17.69 5.09
N SER A 30 8.17 -17.80 3.80
CA SER A 30 7.91 -16.67 2.92
C SER A 30 6.69 -15.84 3.34
N GLU A 31 5.95 -16.31 4.35
CA GLU A 31 4.88 -15.57 5.00
C GLU A 31 5.36 -14.63 6.10
N THR A 32 6.55 -14.85 6.67
CA THR A 32 7.11 -14.04 7.77
C THR A 32 8.32 -13.22 7.37
N HIS A 33 9.07 -13.62 6.34
CA HIS A 33 10.24 -12.91 5.86
C HIS A 33 10.19 -12.67 4.34
N CYS A 34 10.81 -11.57 3.89
CA CYS A 34 10.98 -11.30 2.48
C CYS A 34 11.97 -12.31 1.87
N ALA A 35 11.58 -12.99 0.79
CA ALA A 35 12.47 -13.92 0.09
C ALA A 35 13.68 -13.21 -0.58
N LEU A 36 13.53 -11.93 -0.94
CA LEU A 36 14.57 -11.15 -1.61
C LEU A 36 15.55 -10.50 -0.62
N HIS A 37 15.02 -9.88 0.45
CA HIS A 37 15.81 -9.10 1.40
C HIS A 37 16.09 -9.82 2.71
N SER A 38 15.45 -10.97 2.96
CA SER A 38 15.53 -11.73 4.20
C SER A 38 15.08 -10.98 5.47
N THR A 39 14.40 -9.85 5.30
CA THR A 39 13.90 -9.01 6.39
C THR A 39 12.51 -9.46 6.84
N PRO A 40 12.17 -9.33 8.14
CA PRO A 40 10.83 -9.63 8.64
C PRO A 40 9.78 -8.77 7.95
N LEU A 41 8.66 -9.39 7.58
CA LEU A 41 7.53 -8.68 7.00
C LEU A 41 6.75 -7.94 8.09
N LEU A 42 6.47 -6.67 7.83
CA LEU A 42 5.64 -5.83 8.69
C LEU A 42 4.19 -5.85 8.21
N GLN A 43 3.25 -5.53 9.10
CA GLN A 43 1.84 -5.40 8.74
C GLN A 43 1.47 -3.94 8.50
N ASP A 44 0.62 -3.69 7.51
CA ASP A 44 0.09 -2.37 7.19
C ASP A 44 -1.31 -2.46 6.58
N VAL A 45 -2.08 -1.38 6.67
CA VAL A 45 -3.40 -1.26 6.05
C VAL A 45 -3.26 -0.50 4.74
N VAL A 46 -3.64 -1.14 3.65
CA VAL A 46 -3.52 -0.56 2.30
C VAL A 46 -4.86 -0.49 1.60
N LEU A 47 -4.98 0.45 0.66
CA LEU A 47 -6.19 0.62 -0.15
C LEU A 47 -6.40 -0.61 -1.04
N ILE A 48 -7.65 -1.05 -1.16
CA ILE A 48 -8.08 -1.97 -2.22
C ILE A 48 -8.46 -1.15 -3.45
N LYS A 49 -7.72 -1.36 -4.55
CA LYS A 49 -8.02 -0.81 -5.86
C LYS A 49 -8.90 -1.79 -6.64
N TYR A 50 -10.06 -1.33 -7.08
CA TYR A 50 -11.00 -2.09 -7.90
C TYR A 50 -10.94 -1.64 -9.36
N GLY A 51 -11.09 -2.58 -10.29
CA GLY A 51 -11.06 -2.34 -11.73
C GLY A 51 -10.07 -3.22 -12.47
N LEU A 52 -10.05 -3.08 -13.81
CA LEU A 52 -9.09 -3.75 -14.68
C LEU A 52 -7.84 -2.87 -14.79
N TYR A 53 -6.75 -3.30 -14.15
CA TYR A 53 -5.46 -2.63 -14.21
C TYR A 53 -4.55 -3.34 -15.19
N ARG A 54 -3.98 -2.60 -16.14
CA ARG A 54 -2.92 -3.09 -17.02
C ARG A 54 -1.67 -2.27 -16.73
N TYR A 55 -0.69 -2.91 -16.12
CA TYR A 55 0.62 -2.30 -15.91
C TYR A 55 1.50 -2.45 -17.13
N GLU A 56 2.38 -1.47 -17.32
CA GLU A 56 3.45 -1.52 -18.31
C GLU A 56 4.37 -2.73 -18.06
N SER A 57 4.99 -3.24 -19.12
CA SER A 57 5.90 -4.41 -19.06
C SER A 57 7.06 -4.22 -18.11
N GLU A 58 7.62 -3.01 -18.13
CA GLU A 58 8.78 -2.54 -17.39
C GLU A 58 8.46 -2.55 -15.90
N TYR A 59 7.33 -1.94 -15.52
CA TYR A 59 6.83 -1.97 -14.15
C TYR A 59 6.58 -3.40 -13.66
N ARG A 60 5.91 -4.26 -14.45
CA ARG A 60 5.63 -5.64 -14.03
C ARG A 60 6.91 -6.43 -13.78
N THR A 61 7.89 -6.25 -14.66
CA THR A 61 9.20 -6.90 -14.52
C THR A 61 9.88 -6.42 -13.24
N ALA A 62 10.00 -5.11 -13.06
CA ALA A 62 10.61 -4.51 -11.87
C ALA A 62 9.88 -4.90 -10.57
N HIS A 63 8.55 -4.89 -10.56
CA HIS A 63 7.76 -5.31 -9.41
C HIS A 63 8.04 -6.76 -9.02
N ASN A 64 8.10 -7.66 -9.99
CA ASN A 64 8.31 -9.09 -9.71
C ASN A 64 9.74 -9.43 -9.30
N THR A 65 10.74 -8.66 -9.75
CA THR A 65 12.16 -8.98 -9.52
C THR A 65 12.81 -8.13 -8.44
N LEU A 66 12.47 -6.85 -8.36
CA LEU A 66 13.11 -5.88 -7.46
C LEU A 66 12.30 -5.66 -6.18
N PHE A 67 10.98 -5.53 -6.27
CA PHE A 67 10.16 -5.16 -5.09
C PHE A 67 8.85 -5.95 -4.94
N PRO A 68 8.90 -7.30 -4.93
CA PRO A 68 7.70 -8.15 -4.99
C PRO A 68 6.82 -8.07 -3.75
N LYS A 69 7.34 -7.56 -2.62
CA LYS A 69 6.64 -7.43 -1.34
C LYS A 69 6.44 -5.98 -0.92
N SER A 70 6.44 -5.03 -1.86
CA SER A 70 6.22 -3.60 -1.54
C SER A 70 4.77 -3.32 -1.09
N HIS A 71 3.79 -3.94 -1.74
CA HIS A 71 2.36 -3.96 -1.38
C HIS A 71 1.83 -2.59 -0.88
N PHE A 72 1.92 -1.54 -1.69
CA PHE A 72 1.34 -0.22 -1.33
C PHE A 72 -0.18 -0.13 -1.53
N TYR A 73 -0.76 -1.06 -2.29
CA TYR A 73 -2.20 -1.28 -2.41
C TYR A 73 -2.43 -2.76 -2.74
N MET A 74 -3.68 -3.20 -2.64
CA MET A 74 -4.11 -4.51 -3.09
C MET A 74 -5.09 -4.37 -4.25
N LEU A 75 -5.00 -5.25 -5.24
CA LEU A 75 -6.04 -5.36 -6.27
C LEU A 75 -7.20 -6.19 -5.72
N GLY A 76 -8.40 -5.62 -5.72
CA GLY A 76 -9.60 -6.29 -5.19
C GLY A 76 -10.08 -7.47 -6.05
N GLY A 77 -9.66 -7.53 -7.32
CA GLY A 77 -10.19 -8.50 -8.27
C GLY A 77 -11.72 -8.43 -8.38
N CYS A 78 -12.36 -9.59 -8.53
CA CYS A 78 -13.82 -9.73 -8.56
C CYS A 78 -14.43 -9.96 -7.17
N MET A 79 -13.78 -9.52 -6.08
CA MET A 79 -14.34 -9.70 -4.74
C MET A 79 -15.68 -8.97 -4.60
N ARG A 80 -16.71 -9.69 -4.15
CA ARG A 80 -18.01 -9.12 -3.77
C ARG A 80 -17.87 -8.44 -2.41
N GLY A 81 -17.99 -7.11 -2.39
CA GLY A 81 -18.00 -6.32 -1.16
C GLY A 81 -17.29 -4.97 -1.32
N GLU A 82 -17.68 -4.00 -0.49
CA GLU A 82 -17.19 -2.61 -0.46
C GLU A 82 -15.99 -2.42 0.49
N ALA A 83 -15.10 -3.40 0.56
CA ALA A 83 -13.91 -3.28 1.38
C ALA A 83 -12.95 -2.28 0.71
N LEU A 84 -12.79 -1.09 1.27
CA LEU A 84 -11.83 -0.11 0.75
C LEU A 84 -10.40 -0.41 1.18
N TRP A 85 -10.20 -1.27 2.18
CA TRP A 85 -8.91 -1.47 2.83
C TRP A 85 -8.65 -2.95 3.11
N ARG A 86 -7.38 -3.32 3.17
CA ARG A 86 -6.93 -4.64 3.62
C ARG A 86 -5.62 -4.53 4.37
N THR A 87 -5.50 -5.31 5.44
CA THR A 87 -4.20 -5.55 6.07
C THR A 87 -3.36 -6.45 5.17
N VAL A 88 -2.13 -6.03 4.89
CA VAL A 88 -1.14 -6.77 4.11
C VAL A 88 0.15 -6.88 4.89
N ARG A 89 0.92 -7.94 4.62
CA ARG A 89 2.32 -8.05 5.03
C ARG A 89 3.20 -7.46 3.94
N TYR A 90 4.17 -6.62 4.29
CA TYR A 90 5.07 -5.96 3.35
C TYR A 90 6.52 -6.00 3.85
N CYS A 91 7.46 -5.84 2.91
CA CYS A 91 8.89 -5.70 3.17
C CYS A 91 9.28 -4.21 3.09
N PRO A 92 9.92 -3.61 4.13
CA PRO A 92 10.32 -2.21 4.09
C PRO A 92 11.34 -1.91 2.99
N GLU A 93 12.28 -2.82 2.72
CA GLU A 93 13.28 -2.66 1.65
C GLU A 93 12.65 -2.74 0.27
N CYS A 94 11.67 -3.62 0.05
CA CYS A 94 10.89 -3.62 -1.20
C CYS A 94 10.16 -2.28 -1.39
N ARG A 95 9.60 -1.69 -0.32
CA ARG A 95 8.93 -0.38 -0.43
C ARG A 95 9.91 0.73 -0.80
N ALA A 96 11.09 0.74 -0.19
CA ALA A 96 12.15 1.70 -0.52
C ALA A 96 12.57 1.57 -2.00
N GLN A 97 12.85 0.35 -2.47
CA GLN A 97 13.24 0.09 -3.86
C GLN A 97 12.13 0.42 -4.86
N HIS A 98 10.86 0.18 -4.51
CA HIS A 98 9.73 0.57 -5.35
C HIS A 98 9.64 2.09 -5.48
N LEU A 99 9.81 2.84 -4.39
CA LEU A 99 9.82 4.30 -4.42
C LEU A 99 10.99 4.85 -5.25
N GLU A 100 12.20 4.31 -5.05
CA GLU A 100 13.39 4.69 -5.81
C GLU A 100 13.20 4.43 -7.32
N TRP A 101 12.69 3.25 -7.68
CA TRP A 101 12.39 2.90 -9.07
C TRP A 101 11.38 3.86 -9.70
N CYS A 102 10.30 4.18 -8.97
CA CYS A 102 9.30 5.15 -9.39
C CYS A 102 9.89 6.55 -9.61
N THR A 103 10.78 7.00 -8.74
CA THR A 103 11.49 8.28 -8.91
C THR A 103 12.37 8.29 -10.16
N MET A 104 13.17 7.25 -10.37
CA MET A 104 14.07 7.16 -11.54
C MET A 104 13.31 7.12 -12.88
N HIS A 105 12.13 6.51 -12.90
CA HIS A 105 11.33 6.33 -14.12
C HIS A 105 10.16 7.33 -14.24
N ALA A 106 10.09 8.34 -13.35
CA ALA A 106 9.00 9.30 -13.28
C ALA A 106 7.60 8.63 -13.31
N CYS A 107 7.45 7.52 -12.59
CA CYS A 107 6.26 6.67 -12.62
C CYS A 107 5.54 6.69 -11.27
N THR A 108 4.20 6.75 -11.28
CA THR A 108 3.36 6.63 -10.06
C THR A 108 2.59 5.30 -9.99
N THR A 109 2.79 4.42 -10.97
CA THR A 109 2.22 3.07 -10.96
C THR A 109 2.68 2.33 -9.71
N GLY A 110 1.78 1.63 -9.03
CA GLY A 110 2.16 0.91 -7.83
C GLY A 110 2.14 1.72 -6.54
N LEU A 111 2.10 3.04 -6.60
CA LEU A 111 2.15 3.90 -5.43
C LEU A 111 0.77 4.07 -4.75
N PRO A 112 0.77 4.40 -3.44
CA PRO A 112 -0.46 4.76 -2.75
C PRO A 112 -1.01 6.08 -3.35
N PRO A 113 -2.34 6.28 -3.32
CA PRO A 113 -2.91 7.54 -3.80
C PRO A 113 -2.39 8.72 -2.99
N THR A 114 -2.24 9.86 -3.66
CA THR A 114 -2.05 11.14 -3.00
C THR A 114 -3.25 11.46 -2.10
N ARG A 115 -3.07 12.38 -1.14
CA ARG A 115 -4.17 12.84 -0.27
C ARG A 115 -5.38 13.33 -1.07
N MET A 116 -5.14 14.05 -2.16
CA MET A 116 -6.20 14.59 -3.02
C MET A 116 -6.94 13.48 -3.78
N GLU A 117 -6.22 12.52 -4.36
CA GLU A 117 -6.83 11.37 -5.06
C GLU A 117 -7.66 10.50 -4.11
N LEU A 118 -7.15 10.33 -2.90
CA LEU A 118 -7.86 9.64 -1.85
C LEU A 118 -9.17 10.35 -1.50
N GLU A 119 -9.15 11.65 -1.22
CA GLU A 119 -10.38 12.41 -0.93
C GLU A 119 -11.40 12.26 -2.07
N SER A 120 -10.94 12.27 -3.33
CA SER A 120 -11.78 11.99 -4.49
C SER A 120 -12.34 10.56 -4.50
N LEU A 121 -11.53 9.55 -4.14
CA LEU A 121 -11.99 8.16 -4.01
C LEU A 121 -13.08 8.03 -2.95
N PHE A 122 -12.91 8.66 -1.78
CA PHE A 122 -13.92 8.63 -0.75
C PHE A 122 -15.23 9.29 -1.21
N LYS A 123 -15.15 10.49 -1.81
CA LYS A 123 -16.34 11.19 -2.31
C LYS A 123 -17.13 10.33 -3.29
N ARG A 124 -16.43 9.67 -4.22
CA ARG A 124 -17.06 8.74 -5.19
C ARG A 124 -17.66 7.52 -4.51
N HIS A 125 -16.94 6.87 -3.61
CA HIS A 125 -17.37 5.60 -3.02
C HIS A 125 -18.53 5.78 -2.03
N PHE A 126 -18.55 6.87 -1.27
CA PHE A 126 -19.62 7.15 -0.31
C PHE A 126 -20.78 7.94 -0.90
N GLY A 127 -20.77 8.18 -2.22
CA GLY A 127 -21.81 8.94 -2.90
C GLY A 127 -22.03 10.32 -2.26
N GLN A 128 -20.96 10.92 -1.72
CA GLN A 128 -21.09 12.21 -1.05
C GLN A 128 -21.41 13.22 -2.13
N LYS A 129 -22.70 13.55 -2.26
CA LYS A 129 -23.17 14.72 -3.00
C LYS A 129 -22.38 15.93 -2.50
N ASN A 130 -22.16 16.93 -3.34
CA ASN A 130 -21.36 18.14 -3.06
C ASN A 130 -21.94 19.03 -1.92
N TYR A 131 -22.66 18.47 -0.96
CA TYR A 131 -23.12 19.18 0.22
C TYR A 131 -21.94 19.46 1.14
N GLU A 132 -21.70 20.74 1.34
CA GLU A 132 -20.81 21.27 2.36
C GLU A 132 -21.52 21.14 3.72
N TYR A 133 -21.44 19.96 4.32
CA TYR A 133 -21.96 19.75 5.67
C TYR A 133 -21.06 20.44 6.68
N THR A 134 -21.65 21.27 7.53
CA THR A 134 -20.96 21.79 8.72
C THR A 134 -20.75 20.64 9.69
N THR A 135 -19.49 20.32 9.98
CA THR A 135 -19.13 19.22 10.89
C THR A 135 -18.51 19.77 12.16
N PRO A 136 -19.25 19.77 13.28
CA PRO A 136 -18.66 20.11 14.57
C PRO A 136 -17.49 19.18 14.92
N PRO A 137 -16.40 19.68 15.51
CA PRO A 137 -15.20 18.89 15.77
C PRO A 137 -15.46 17.70 16.70
N GLU A 138 -16.45 17.79 17.60
CA GLU A 138 -16.82 16.73 18.53
C GLU A 138 -17.44 15.51 17.83
N VAL A 139 -17.98 15.67 16.61
CA VAL A 139 -18.56 14.58 15.83
C VAL A 139 -17.54 13.48 15.57
N HIS A 140 -16.30 13.85 15.21
CA HIS A 140 -15.25 12.87 14.94
C HIS A 140 -14.95 12.01 16.18
N ARG A 141 -14.83 12.65 17.34
CA ARG A 141 -14.61 11.94 18.61
C ARG A 141 -15.77 11.01 18.94
N LEU A 142 -17.01 11.49 18.83
CA LEU A 142 -18.19 10.68 19.09
C LEU A 142 -18.28 9.46 18.17
N LEU A 143 -17.96 9.60 16.88
CA LEU A 143 -18.00 8.48 15.94
C LEU A 143 -16.93 7.41 16.24
N LEU A 144 -15.77 7.81 16.78
CA LEU A 144 -14.72 6.88 17.21
C LEU A 144 -15.08 6.17 18.52
N GLU A 145 -15.81 6.85 19.42
CA GLU A 145 -16.30 6.31 20.70
C GLU A 145 -17.61 5.48 20.55
N GLY A 146 -18.13 5.28 19.33
CA GLY A 146 -19.39 4.56 19.08
C GLY A 146 -20.66 5.36 19.41
N GLY A 147 -20.56 6.67 19.60
CA GLY A 147 -21.62 7.61 19.93
C GLY A 147 -22.50 8.05 18.75
N ASP A 148 -22.92 7.13 17.89
CA ASP A 148 -23.52 7.43 16.58
C ASP A 148 -24.78 8.29 16.65
N VAL A 149 -25.69 7.98 17.58
CA VAL A 149 -26.93 8.74 17.76
C VAL A 149 -26.63 10.19 18.16
N ARG A 150 -25.64 10.39 19.05
CA ARG A 150 -25.22 11.73 19.50
C ARG A 150 -24.54 12.49 18.37
N ALA A 151 -23.68 11.82 17.59
CA ALA A 151 -23.04 12.39 16.41
C ALA A 151 -24.07 12.83 15.36
N ILE A 152 -25.04 11.98 15.03
CA ILE A 152 -26.10 12.31 14.05
C ILE A 152 -26.98 13.45 14.56
N LYS A 153 -27.34 13.46 15.85
CA LYS A 153 -28.11 14.57 16.43
C LYS A 153 -27.34 15.89 16.31
N MET A 154 -26.04 15.88 16.60
CA MET A 154 -25.17 17.05 16.48
C MET A 154 -25.02 17.52 15.03
N LEU A 155 -24.87 16.58 14.09
CA LEU A 155 -24.88 16.88 12.66
C LEU A 155 -26.22 17.47 12.22
N LYS A 156 -27.35 16.98 12.73
CA LYS A 156 -28.68 17.51 12.40
C LYS A 156 -28.89 18.92 12.97
N THR A 157 -28.38 19.20 14.17
CA THR A 157 -28.39 20.56 14.73
C THR A 157 -27.56 21.52 13.88
N ALA A 158 -26.39 21.08 13.40
CA ALA A 158 -25.52 21.90 12.55
C ALA A 158 -26.01 22.03 11.09
N ASN A 159 -26.87 21.12 10.63
CA ASN A 159 -27.37 21.05 9.26
C ASN A 159 -28.89 20.78 9.27
N PRO A 160 -29.72 21.77 9.67
CA PRO A 160 -31.14 21.57 9.92
C PRO A 160 -31.93 21.15 8.67
N ASP A 161 -31.50 21.57 7.48
CA ASP A 161 -32.19 21.30 6.22
C ASP A 161 -31.84 19.93 5.60
N VAL A 162 -30.92 19.17 6.21
CA VAL A 162 -30.45 17.89 5.66
C VAL A 162 -31.23 16.72 6.25
N GLU A 163 -31.65 15.80 5.38
CA GLU A 163 -32.35 14.59 5.79
C GLU A 163 -31.50 13.69 6.69
N ILE A 164 -32.12 13.04 7.68
CA ILE A 164 -31.42 12.17 8.63
C ILE A 164 -30.72 11.00 7.91
N ALA A 165 -31.31 10.50 6.82
CA ALA A 165 -30.73 9.44 6.01
C ALA A 165 -29.38 9.86 5.39
N ASP A 166 -29.31 11.08 4.85
CA ASP A 166 -28.07 11.63 4.29
C ASP A 166 -27.02 11.88 5.40
N LEU A 167 -27.45 12.35 6.57
CA LEU A 167 -26.55 12.52 7.72
C LEU A 167 -25.98 11.19 8.24
N ARG A 168 -26.72 10.07 8.14
CA ARG A 168 -26.23 8.73 8.49
C ARG A 168 -25.16 8.25 7.51
N LEU A 169 -25.36 8.48 6.21
CA LEU A 169 -24.36 8.19 5.19
C LEU A 169 -23.10 9.05 5.42
N TYR A 170 -23.30 10.34 5.73
CA TYR A 170 -22.20 11.24 6.02
C TYR A 170 -21.41 10.84 7.28
N ALA A 171 -22.09 10.47 8.37
CA ALA A 171 -21.45 9.93 9.57
C ALA A 171 -20.63 8.66 9.28
N THR A 172 -21.15 7.78 8.42
CA THR A 172 -20.42 6.58 7.96
C THR A 172 -19.15 6.95 7.19
N TYR A 173 -19.25 7.95 6.30
CA TYR A 173 -18.10 8.51 5.59
C TYR A 173 -17.07 9.08 6.57
N LEU A 174 -17.47 9.92 7.53
CA LEU A 174 -16.57 10.54 8.51
C LEU A 174 -15.82 9.49 9.34
N ARG A 175 -16.50 8.41 9.76
CA ARG A 175 -15.87 7.31 10.48
C ARG A 175 -14.81 6.60 9.63
N LYS A 176 -15.16 6.24 8.39
CA LYS A 176 -14.24 5.56 7.47
C LYS A 176 -13.07 6.46 7.08
N LYS A 177 -13.30 7.76 6.90
CA LYS A 177 -12.25 8.76 6.64
C LYS A 177 -11.29 8.87 7.83
N ALA A 178 -11.79 9.01 9.05
CA ALA A 178 -10.96 9.10 10.25
C ALA A 178 -10.10 7.83 10.46
N ALA A 179 -10.68 6.65 10.23
CA ALA A 179 -9.93 5.39 10.30
C ALA A 179 -8.77 5.35 9.28
N TYR A 180 -8.97 5.90 8.09
CA TYR A 180 -7.95 5.95 7.08
C TYR A 180 -6.88 7.03 7.35
N GLU A 181 -7.28 8.22 7.80
CA GLU A 181 -6.32 9.26 8.18
C GLU A 181 -5.40 8.76 9.31
N LYS A 182 -5.95 7.99 10.26
CA LYS A 182 -5.15 7.30 11.27
C LYS A 182 -4.15 6.33 10.63
N ALA A 183 -4.59 5.47 9.72
CA ALA A 183 -3.69 4.53 9.02
C ALA A 183 -2.60 5.27 8.22
N LEU A 184 -2.91 6.39 7.57
CA LEU A 184 -1.91 7.22 6.89
C LEU A 184 -0.89 7.83 7.83
N LEU A 185 -1.32 8.31 9.00
CA LEU A 185 -0.40 8.86 9.99
C LEU A 185 0.56 7.79 10.50
N GLU A 186 0.06 6.57 10.72
CA GLU A 186 0.90 5.40 11.05
C GLU A 186 1.93 5.13 9.93
N ILE A 187 1.50 5.08 8.67
CA ILE A 187 2.40 4.90 7.51
C ILE A 187 3.45 6.02 7.42
N ASN A 188 3.05 7.28 7.60
CA ASN A 188 3.97 8.41 7.49
C ASN A 188 4.93 8.49 8.68
N SER A 189 4.51 8.08 9.88
CA SER A 189 5.41 8.00 11.04
C SER A 189 6.53 6.97 10.84
N ILE A 190 6.25 5.89 10.12
CA ILE A 190 7.25 4.88 9.72
C ILE A 190 8.25 5.47 8.72
N ARG A 191 7.82 6.38 7.84
CA ARG A 191 8.70 7.04 6.86
C ARG A 191 9.71 8.01 7.48
N THR A 192 9.49 8.43 8.73
CA THR A 192 10.35 9.39 9.43
C THR A 192 11.33 8.75 10.41
N LEU A 193 11.35 7.43 10.53
CA LEU A 193 12.35 6.74 11.36
C LEU A 193 13.71 6.73 10.62
N PRO A 194 14.80 7.15 11.30
CA PRO A 194 16.12 7.28 10.71
C PRO A 194 16.78 5.95 10.33
#